data_AF-A0A2Z6U6T5-F1
#
_entry.id   AF-A0A2Z6U6T5-F1
#
_cell.length_a   1.000
_cell.length_b   1.000
_cell.length_c   1.000
_cell.angle_alpha   90.00
_cell.angle_beta   90.00
_cell.angle_gamma   90.00
#
_symmetry.space_group_name_H-M   'P 1'
#
loop_
_entity.id
_entity.type
_entity.pdbx_description
1 polymer ?
#
loop_
_entity_poly.entity_id
_entity_poly.type
_entity_poly.pdbx_seq_one_letter_code
_entity_poly.pdbx_strand_id
1 'polypeptide(L)'
;MNMPALKHSQIHQGFYNFVNEDVLASVGIAPATFWQAFEQIVHEFTLLQPTKHSMGGPIAINTMDRSQKPIIAEIDNKDAIVDALNSRWTSVCNQPNQAKDILDQRFPLTEGSHKQVKNYVVYYHHLLAFFADGSQSGLQNPSQFVALSGHKCSPNSILLKESGLHVEIILDASGTIGRQDQANIQDVQVENTNCTIIEFTPTSNMSTNAKLTSYKTLMEVMNRTIHGTQKSGHQTKAKGLRHNQTFTDVEGNDYTIQGTTPCYISHRNSMQTSEMMRNAEGTYAPQDIIDTVMIALLDTASQQSESLHILQPASKMASDIATTNSLYRKIEKILNRQANSIKMVLSNH
;
A
#
# COMPACT_ATOMS: atom_id res chain seq x y z
N MET A 1 -17.64 27.27 -11.04
CA MET A 1 -17.00 26.96 -12.34
C MET A 1 -18.07 26.51 -13.32
N ASN A 2 -18.00 26.93 -14.59
CA ASN A 2 -18.92 26.41 -15.62
C ASN A 2 -18.51 24.98 -16.02
N MET A 3 -19.49 24.11 -16.28
CA MET A 3 -19.26 22.77 -16.82
C MET A 3 -18.50 22.88 -18.16
N PRO A 4 -17.64 21.91 -18.53
CA PRO A 4 -16.91 21.97 -19.78
C PRO A 4 -17.92 21.84 -20.91
N ALA A 5 -17.71 22.59 -21.99
CA ALA A 5 -18.39 22.33 -23.24
C ALA A 5 -17.82 21.05 -23.86
N LEU A 6 -18.28 19.90 -23.37
CA LEU A 6 -18.00 18.60 -23.98
C LEU A 6 -18.81 18.45 -25.25
N LYS A 7 -18.17 17.89 -26.28
CA LYS A 7 -18.80 17.78 -27.60
C LYS A 7 -19.88 16.71 -27.61
N HIS A 8 -19.71 15.68 -26.80
CA HIS A 8 -20.49 14.46 -26.90
C HIS A 8 -20.92 13.88 -25.56
N SER A 9 -20.72 14.55 -24.42
CA SER A 9 -20.96 13.93 -23.12
C SER A 9 -21.61 14.84 -22.10
N GLN A 10 -22.45 14.25 -21.27
CA GLN A 10 -23.03 14.86 -20.07
C GLN A 10 -22.37 14.24 -18.85
N ILE A 11 -21.93 15.07 -17.91
CA ILE A 11 -21.27 14.64 -16.67
C ILE A 11 -22.17 14.97 -15.48
N HIS A 12 -22.28 14.03 -14.54
CA HIS A 12 -22.94 14.28 -13.27
C HIS A 12 -22.21 15.38 -12.48
N GLN A 13 -22.93 16.42 -12.05
CA GLN A 13 -22.34 17.61 -11.41
C GLN A 13 -21.47 17.28 -10.18
N GLY A 14 -21.92 16.36 -9.31
CA GLY A 14 -21.14 15.98 -8.12
C GLY A 14 -19.82 15.28 -8.46
N PHE A 15 -19.80 14.52 -9.56
CA PHE A 15 -18.58 13.87 -10.03
C PHE A 15 -17.64 14.88 -10.70
N TYR A 16 -18.21 15.80 -11.48
CA TYR A 16 -17.48 16.92 -12.03
C TYR A 16 -16.80 17.74 -10.93
N ASN A 17 -17.55 18.18 -9.91
CA ASN A 17 -16.98 19.01 -8.84
C ASN A 17 -15.87 18.28 -8.10
N PHE A 18 -16.10 17.03 -7.69
CA PHE A 18 -15.07 16.20 -7.03
C PHE A 18 -13.78 16.14 -7.85
N VAL A 19 -13.86 15.81 -9.14
CA VAL A 19 -12.67 15.69 -9.99
C VAL A 19 -11.93 17.02 -10.14
N ASN A 20 -12.63 18.14 -10.34
CA ASN A 20 -11.95 19.42 -10.60
C ASN A 20 -11.45 20.11 -9.33
N GLU A 21 -12.25 20.07 -8.27
CA GLU A 21 -11.99 20.82 -7.04
C GLU A 21 -11.07 20.03 -6.10
N ASP A 22 -11.28 18.72 -5.97
CA ASP A 22 -10.55 17.89 -5.00
C ASP A 22 -9.33 17.16 -5.60
N VAL A 23 -9.32 16.88 -6.92
CA VAL A 23 -8.30 15.99 -7.52
C VAL A 23 -7.40 16.72 -8.51
N LEU A 24 -7.94 17.32 -9.58
CA LEU A 24 -7.13 17.90 -10.66
C LEU A 24 -6.25 19.07 -10.19
N ALA A 25 -6.65 19.76 -9.12
CA ALA A 25 -5.90 20.85 -8.52
C ALA A 25 -4.46 20.46 -8.15
N SER A 26 -4.21 19.20 -7.74
CA SER A 26 -2.87 18.71 -7.36
C SER A 26 -2.08 18.05 -8.50
N VAL A 27 -2.72 17.78 -9.64
CA VAL A 27 -2.10 17.06 -10.78
C VAL A 27 -1.49 18.04 -11.80
N GLY A 28 -1.94 19.30 -11.83
CA GLY A 28 -1.42 20.32 -12.75
C GLY A 28 -1.90 20.17 -14.21
N ILE A 29 -2.99 19.43 -14.43
CA ILE A 29 -3.65 19.29 -15.74
C ILE A 29 -4.82 20.26 -15.81
N ALA A 30 -4.92 21.01 -16.91
CA ALA A 30 -6.06 21.89 -17.12
C ALA A 30 -7.36 21.07 -17.21
N PRO A 31 -8.43 21.44 -16.47
CA PRO A 31 -9.72 20.77 -16.51
C PRO A 31 -10.24 20.44 -17.91
N ALA A 32 -10.22 21.41 -18.83
CA ALA A 32 -10.70 21.22 -20.19
C ALA A 32 -9.93 20.11 -20.93
N THR A 33 -8.60 20.07 -20.76
CA THR A 33 -7.74 19.05 -21.37
C THR A 33 -8.03 17.67 -20.82
N PHE A 34 -8.18 17.54 -19.50
CA PHE A 34 -8.54 16.27 -18.87
C PHE A 34 -9.89 15.76 -19.38
N TRP A 35 -10.94 16.59 -19.33
CA TRP A 35 -12.29 16.15 -19.67
C TRP A 35 -12.45 15.82 -21.16
N GLN A 36 -11.81 16.57 -22.06
CA GLN A 36 -11.79 16.22 -23.50
C GLN A 36 -11.13 14.85 -23.74
N ALA A 37 -10.02 14.59 -23.06
CA ALA A 37 -9.30 13.33 -23.23
C ALA A 37 -10.03 12.16 -22.56
N PHE A 38 -10.70 12.39 -21.43
CA PHE A 38 -11.55 11.40 -20.78
C PHE A 38 -12.76 11.05 -21.64
N GLU A 39 -13.43 12.04 -22.23
CA GLU A 39 -14.49 11.82 -23.23
C GLU A 39 -13.99 10.98 -24.41
N GLN A 40 -12.81 11.27 -24.94
CA GLN A 40 -12.22 10.49 -26.03
C GLN A 40 -11.94 9.04 -25.62
N ILE A 41 -11.39 8.80 -24.43
CA ILE A 41 -11.18 7.44 -23.90
C ILE A 41 -12.50 6.70 -23.79
N VAL A 42 -13.52 7.30 -23.18
CA VAL A 42 -14.81 6.65 -23.01
C VAL A 42 -15.40 6.31 -24.37
N HIS A 43 -15.41 7.23 -25.32
CA HIS A 43 -15.93 6.99 -26.66
C HIS A 43 -15.18 5.85 -27.37
N GLU A 44 -13.86 5.88 -27.40
CA GLU A 44 -13.03 4.88 -28.10
C GLU A 44 -13.18 3.49 -27.49
N PHE A 45 -13.09 3.35 -26.17
CA PHE A 45 -13.10 2.05 -25.51
C PHE A 45 -14.51 1.49 -25.24
N THR A 46 -15.57 2.32 -25.36
CA THR A 46 -16.95 1.82 -25.36
C THR A 46 -17.31 1.16 -26.70
N LEU A 47 -16.78 1.68 -27.81
CA LEU A 47 -17.01 1.13 -29.15
C LEU A 47 -16.20 -0.16 -29.41
N LEU A 48 -15.09 -0.34 -28.70
CA LEU A 48 -14.26 -1.53 -28.74
C LEU A 48 -14.91 -2.68 -27.93
N GLN A 49 -15.99 -3.26 -28.44
CA GLN A 49 -16.32 -4.66 -28.12
C GLN A 49 -15.23 -5.60 -28.66
N PRO A 50 -15.00 -6.81 -28.08
CA PRO A 50 -13.74 -7.55 -28.17
C PRO A 50 -13.50 -8.10 -29.58
N THR A 51 -13.13 -7.23 -30.51
CA THR A 51 -12.70 -7.61 -31.85
C THR A 51 -11.57 -6.70 -32.28
N LYS A 52 -10.37 -7.31 -32.26
CA LYS A 52 -9.20 -7.02 -33.09
C LYS A 52 -8.57 -5.62 -32.94
N HIS A 53 -7.51 -5.51 -32.13
CA HIS A 53 -6.37 -4.64 -32.47
C HIS A 53 -5.02 -5.24 -32.04
N SER A 54 -4.00 -4.80 -32.77
CA SER A 54 -2.65 -5.34 -32.83
C SER A 54 -1.86 -5.14 -31.53
N MET A 55 -1.01 -6.13 -31.25
CA MET A 55 0.00 -6.16 -30.19
C MET A 55 0.93 -4.95 -30.28
N GLY A 56 0.58 -3.84 -29.62
CA GLY A 56 1.57 -2.86 -29.19
C GLY A 56 2.46 -3.52 -28.13
N GLY A 57 3.78 -3.28 -28.18
CA GLY A 57 4.83 -4.02 -27.45
C GLY A 57 4.55 -4.33 -25.96
N PRO A 58 5.29 -5.25 -25.34
CA PRO A 58 4.93 -5.80 -24.04
C PRO A 58 4.84 -4.70 -22.96
N ILE A 59 3.70 -4.60 -22.27
CA ILE A 59 3.63 -3.99 -20.94
C ILE A 59 4.15 -5.04 -19.95
N ALA A 60 4.75 -4.59 -18.84
CA ALA A 60 5.11 -5.45 -17.73
C ALA A 60 3.85 -6.04 -17.09
N ILE A 61 3.41 -7.20 -17.60
CA ILE A 61 2.45 -8.05 -16.91
C ILE A 61 3.20 -8.67 -15.75
N ASN A 62 2.85 -8.24 -14.55
CA ASN A 62 3.40 -8.84 -13.34
C ASN A 62 2.43 -9.90 -12.84
N THR A 63 2.95 -11.05 -12.44
CA THR A 63 2.22 -11.96 -11.57
C THR A 63 2.46 -11.55 -10.14
N MET A 64 1.40 -11.58 -9.33
CA MET A 64 1.54 -11.35 -7.89
C MET A 64 2.55 -12.36 -7.33
N ASP A 65 3.50 -11.90 -6.52
CA ASP A 65 4.52 -12.77 -5.92
C ASP A 65 3.84 -13.89 -5.11
N ARG A 66 4.21 -15.15 -5.40
CA ARG A 66 3.62 -16.34 -4.77
C ARG A 66 3.90 -16.44 -3.27
N SER A 67 4.93 -15.75 -2.76
CA SER A 67 5.20 -15.67 -1.33
C SER A 67 4.24 -14.71 -0.60
N GLN A 68 3.57 -13.83 -1.34
CA GLN A 68 2.67 -12.85 -0.76
C GLN A 68 1.38 -13.50 -0.29
N LYS A 69 0.92 -13.10 0.89
CA LYS A 69 -0.35 -13.51 1.48
C LYS A 69 -1.38 -12.38 1.31
N PRO A 70 -2.32 -12.49 0.35
CA PRO A 70 -3.26 -11.42 0.09
C PRO A 70 -4.31 -11.29 1.20
N ILE A 71 -4.50 -10.07 1.66
CA ILE A 71 -5.62 -9.67 2.51
C ILE A 71 -6.50 -8.73 1.70
N ILE A 72 -7.74 -9.15 1.49
CA ILE A 72 -8.74 -8.38 0.74
C ILE A 72 -9.45 -7.44 1.71
N ALA A 73 -9.53 -6.16 1.36
CA ALA A 73 -10.29 -5.16 2.09
C ALA A 73 -11.22 -4.42 1.11
N GLU A 74 -12.50 -4.31 1.47
CA GLU A 74 -13.48 -3.56 0.69
C GLU A 74 -13.26 -2.06 0.85
N ILE A 75 -13.41 -1.29 -0.23
CA ILE A 75 -13.18 0.17 -0.20
C ILE A 75 -14.09 0.91 0.79
N ASP A 76 -15.25 0.34 1.11
CA ASP A 76 -16.28 0.89 1.98
C ASP A 76 -15.92 0.70 3.47
N ASN A 77 -14.92 -0.14 3.79
CA ASN A 77 -14.54 -0.52 5.14
C ASN A 77 -13.15 0.02 5.52
N LYS A 78 -13.11 1.26 6.02
CA LYS A 78 -11.86 1.94 6.41
C LYS A 78 -11.06 1.17 7.47
N ASP A 79 -11.73 0.53 8.42
CA ASP A 79 -11.07 -0.25 9.47
C ASP A 79 -10.33 -1.45 8.90
N ALA A 80 -11.00 -2.21 8.02
CA ALA A 80 -10.38 -3.35 7.33
C ALA A 80 -9.20 -2.93 6.44
N ILE A 81 -9.31 -1.79 5.75
CA ILE A 81 -8.21 -1.26 4.91
C ILE A 81 -6.99 -0.92 5.78
N VAL A 82 -7.19 -0.17 6.87
CA VAL A 82 -6.11 0.24 7.77
C VAL A 82 -5.45 -0.97 8.43
N ASP A 83 -6.25 -1.97 8.83
CA ASP A 83 -5.73 -3.21 9.41
C ASP A 83 -4.95 -4.03 8.38
N ALA A 84 -5.47 -4.17 7.16
CA ALA A 84 -4.78 -4.88 6.08
C ALA A 84 -3.45 -4.21 5.73
N LEU A 85 -3.42 -2.88 5.58
CA LEU A 85 -2.21 -2.12 5.27
C LEU A 85 -1.17 -2.22 6.39
N ASN A 86 -1.60 -2.17 7.64
CA ASN A 86 -0.71 -2.28 8.81
C ASN A 86 -0.26 -3.73 9.09
N SER A 87 -0.90 -4.73 8.49
CA SER A 87 -0.59 -6.15 8.71
C SER A 87 0.81 -6.59 8.26
N ARG A 88 1.55 -5.72 7.58
CA ARG A 88 2.97 -5.94 7.29
C ARG A 88 3.77 -6.22 8.55
N TRP A 89 3.37 -5.64 9.68
CA TRP A 89 4.08 -5.80 10.93
C TRP A 89 3.17 -6.34 12.03
N THR A 90 3.70 -7.25 12.83
CA THR A 90 2.97 -7.84 13.96
C THR A 90 3.80 -7.70 15.23
N SER A 91 3.19 -7.10 16.26
CA SER A 91 3.74 -7.09 17.63
C SER A 91 3.64 -8.50 18.22
N VAL A 92 4.74 -8.99 18.78
CA VAL A 92 4.79 -10.29 19.48
C VAL A 92 4.96 -10.16 21.00
N CYS A 93 5.03 -8.94 21.55
CA CYS A 93 5.18 -8.72 22.99
C CYS A 93 3.86 -8.79 23.79
N ASN A 94 2.72 -9.01 23.14
CA ASN A 94 1.42 -9.19 23.83
C ASN A 94 1.34 -10.49 24.65
N GLN A 95 2.32 -11.39 24.53
CA GLN A 95 2.46 -12.59 25.37
C GLN A 95 3.85 -12.61 26.01
N PRO A 96 3.96 -12.64 27.35
CA PRO A 96 5.26 -12.65 28.02
C PRO A 96 6.08 -13.87 27.58
N ASN A 97 7.38 -13.65 27.33
CA ASN A 97 8.41 -14.59 26.83
C ASN A 97 8.37 -14.96 25.33
N GLN A 98 7.23 -14.87 24.64
CA GLN A 98 7.12 -15.27 23.23
C GLN A 98 8.08 -14.48 22.32
N ALA A 99 8.25 -13.18 22.59
CA ALA A 99 9.16 -12.33 21.82
C ALA A 99 10.61 -12.82 21.89
N LYS A 100 11.09 -13.15 23.10
CA LYS A 100 12.47 -13.61 23.29
C LYS A 100 12.69 -15.03 22.81
N ASP A 101 11.66 -15.88 22.86
CA ASP A 101 11.69 -17.20 22.22
C ASP A 101 11.90 -17.10 20.71
N ILE A 102 11.21 -16.16 20.04
CA ILE A 102 11.41 -15.91 18.60
C ILE A 102 12.84 -15.42 18.32
N LEU A 103 13.37 -14.54 19.17
CA LEU A 103 14.75 -14.06 19.04
C LEU A 103 15.75 -15.21 19.20
N ASP A 104 15.63 -16.04 20.24
CA ASP A 104 16.49 -17.21 20.44
C ASP A 104 16.40 -18.22 19.28
N GLN A 105 15.21 -18.40 18.70
CA GLN A 105 15.01 -19.35 17.61
C GLN A 105 15.58 -18.87 16.28
N ARG A 106 15.40 -17.59 15.95
CA ARG A 106 15.70 -17.03 14.60
C ARG A 106 17.00 -16.24 14.54
N PHE A 107 17.39 -15.65 15.67
CA PHE A 107 18.56 -14.79 15.80
C PHE A 107 19.41 -15.22 17.01
N PRO A 108 19.74 -16.52 17.15
CA PRO A 108 20.40 -17.02 18.35
C PRO A 108 21.69 -16.26 18.66
N LEU A 109 21.96 -16.06 19.95
CA LEU A 109 23.26 -15.62 20.42
C LEU A 109 24.28 -16.77 20.30
N THR A 110 25.56 -16.44 20.13
CA THR A 110 26.64 -17.44 20.15
C THR A 110 26.68 -18.14 21.51
N GLU A 111 26.52 -17.38 22.59
CA GLU A 111 26.44 -17.85 23.97
C GLU A 111 25.23 -17.22 24.68
N GLY A 112 24.57 -18.01 25.53
CA GLY A 112 23.41 -17.55 26.32
C GLY A 112 22.11 -17.45 25.52
N SER A 113 21.15 -16.71 26.08
CA SER A 113 19.81 -16.50 25.51
C SER A 113 19.40 -15.03 25.63
N HIS A 114 18.63 -14.54 24.66
CA HIS A 114 17.99 -13.21 24.68
C HIS A 114 17.18 -12.97 25.97
N LYS A 115 16.68 -14.02 26.62
CA LYS A 115 15.99 -13.98 27.92
C LYS A 115 16.84 -13.42 29.05
N GLN A 116 18.16 -13.61 28.99
CA GLN A 116 19.10 -13.25 30.03
C GLN A 116 19.77 -11.90 29.79
N VAL A 117 19.52 -11.28 28.63
CA VAL A 117 20.16 -10.03 28.23
C VAL A 117 19.70 -8.88 29.13
N LYS A 118 20.67 -8.03 29.49
CA LYS A 118 20.48 -6.81 30.27
C LYS A 118 20.61 -5.54 29.43
N ASN A 119 21.44 -5.59 28.39
CA ASN A 119 21.58 -4.49 27.48
C ASN A 119 22.03 -4.97 26.10
N TYR A 120 21.61 -4.24 25.08
CA TYR A 120 22.14 -4.38 23.73
C TYR A 120 22.97 -3.15 23.38
N VAL A 121 24.13 -3.39 22.78
CA VAL A 121 25.04 -2.35 22.30
C VAL A 121 25.48 -2.72 20.90
N VAL A 122 25.69 -1.73 20.05
CA VAL A 122 26.33 -1.92 18.76
C VAL A 122 27.78 -1.48 18.87
N TYR A 123 28.72 -2.40 18.66
CA TYR A 123 30.15 -2.11 18.64
C TYR A 123 30.72 -2.37 17.25
N TYR A 124 31.33 -1.34 16.65
CA TYR A 124 31.59 -1.30 15.21
C TYR A 124 30.34 -1.65 14.39
N HIS A 125 30.32 -2.83 13.76
CA HIS A 125 29.27 -3.32 12.87
C HIS A 125 28.53 -4.53 13.49
N HIS A 126 28.75 -4.83 14.78
CA HIS A 126 28.20 -6.00 15.45
C HIS A 126 27.26 -5.63 16.59
N LEU A 127 26.15 -6.37 16.69
CA LEU A 127 25.30 -6.37 17.87
C LEU A 127 25.96 -7.19 18.99
N LEU A 128 26.08 -6.60 20.17
CA LEU A 128 26.54 -7.22 21.40
C LEU A 128 25.41 -7.21 22.43
N ALA A 129 25.15 -8.39 23.00
CA ALA A 129 24.23 -8.60 24.09
C ALA A 129 25.02 -8.80 25.38
N PHE A 130 24.76 -7.98 26.39
CA PHE A 130 25.42 -8.03 27.70
C PHE A 130 24.53 -8.74 28.73
N PHE A 131 25.15 -9.57 29.56
CA PHE A 131 24.49 -10.34 30.62
C PHE A 131 24.75 -9.74 32.01
N ALA A 132 24.03 -10.25 33.02
CA ALA A 132 24.08 -9.71 34.38
C ALA A 132 25.43 -9.91 35.09
N ASP A 133 26.21 -10.91 34.68
CA ASP A 133 27.56 -11.19 35.21
C ASP A 133 28.66 -10.38 34.51
N GLY A 134 28.29 -9.52 33.56
CA GLY A 134 29.21 -8.71 32.77
C GLY A 134 29.79 -9.42 31.54
N SER A 135 29.48 -10.70 31.32
CA SER A 135 29.80 -11.37 30.07
C SER A 135 28.99 -10.81 28.90
N GLN A 136 29.44 -11.05 27.67
CA GLN A 136 28.80 -10.57 26.46
C GLN A 136 28.81 -11.64 25.37
N SER A 137 27.81 -11.60 24.48
CA SER A 137 27.74 -12.43 23.29
C SER A 137 27.28 -11.62 22.08
N GLY A 138 27.77 -11.99 20.89
CA GLY A 138 27.18 -11.55 19.62
C GLY A 138 26.09 -12.53 19.14
N LEU A 139 25.43 -12.17 18.04
CA LEU A 139 24.60 -13.09 17.26
C LEU A 139 25.47 -14.23 16.71
N GLN A 140 24.94 -15.46 16.66
CA GLN A 140 25.58 -16.61 16.03
C GLN A 140 25.84 -16.35 14.54
N ASN A 141 24.93 -15.61 13.88
CA ASN A 141 25.10 -15.13 12.51
C ASN A 141 25.16 -13.58 12.52
N PRO A 142 26.36 -12.97 12.58
CA PRO A 142 26.49 -11.52 12.75
C PRO A 142 25.82 -10.68 11.66
N SER A 143 25.74 -11.19 10.42
CA SER A 143 25.11 -10.50 9.28
C SER A 143 23.59 -10.36 9.41
N GLN A 144 22.96 -10.99 10.40
CA GLN A 144 21.54 -10.80 10.68
C GLN A 144 21.26 -9.42 11.29
N PHE A 145 22.24 -8.78 11.94
CA PHE A 145 22.10 -7.38 12.35
C PHE A 145 22.32 -6.48 11.14
N VAL A 146 21.33 -5.65 10.81
CA VAL A 146 21.37 -4.83 9.59
C VAL A 146 21.34 -3.33 9.85
N ALA A 147 20.65 -2.87 10.90
CA ALA A 147 20.54 -1.45 11.20
C ALA A 147 20.10 -1.20 12.65
N LEU A 148 20.26 0.03 13.13
CA LEU A 148 19.74 0.50 14.43
C LEU A 148 19.09 1.88 14.32
N SER A 149 18.31 2.26 15.31
CA SER A 149 17.95 3.66 15.56
C SER A 149 18.50 4.09 16.93
N GLY A 150 18.80 5.38 17.08
CA GLY A 150 19.42 5.89 18.31
C GLY A 150 20.93 5.70 18.35
N HIS A 151 21.51 5.86 19.55
CA HIS A 151 22.95 5.81 19.74
C HIS A 151 23.47 4.37 19.85
N LYS A 152 24.65 4.07 19.29
CA LYS A 152 25.24 2.71 19.30
C LYS A 152 25.36 2.10 20.70
N CYS A 153 25.69 2.89 21.73
CA CYS A 153 25.79 2.43 23.12
C CYS A 153 24.44 2.27 23.86
N SER A 154 23.35 2.76 23.27
CA SER A 154 22.02 2.77 23.86
C SER A 154 20.98 2.90 22.73
N PRO A 155 20.82 1.86 21.89
CA PRO A 155 19.93 1.93 20.74
C PRO A 155 18.47 2.07 21.19
N ASN A 156 17.68 2.79 20.42
CA ASN A 156 16.23 2.88 20.60
C ASN A 156 15.52 1.70 19.92
N SER A 157 16.01 1.29 18.75
CA SER A 157 15.58 0.06 18.08
C SER A 157 16.76 -0.64 17.44
N ILE A 158 16.66 -1.96 17.34
CA ILE A 158 17.62 -2.83 16.63
C ILE A 158 16.87 -3.54 15.52
N LEU A 159 17.38 -3.49 14.31
CA LEU A 159 16.80 -4.14 13.15
C LEU A 159 17.62 -5.37 12.78
N LEU A 160 16.96 -6.51 12.83
CA LEU A 160 17.47 -7.81 12.43
C LEU A 160 16.82 -8.26 11.13
N LYS A 161 17.47 -9.14 10.37
CA LYS A 161 16.97 -9.66 9.10
C LYS A 161 17.32 -11.12 8.89
N GLU A 162 16.34 -11.90 8.47
CA GLU A 162 16.50 -13.30 8.08
C GLU A 162 15.59 -13.61 6.89
N SER A 163 16.12 -14.26 5.86
CA SER A 163 15.35 -14.68 4.67
C SER A 163 14.57 -13.54 4.01
N GLY A 164 15.13 -12.33 4.01
CA GLY A 164 14.51 -11.14 3.42
C GLY A 164 13.51 -10.40 4.32
N LEU A 165 13.10 -10.99 5.44
CA LEU A 165 12.15 -10.40 6.39
C LEU A 165 12.87 -9.78 7.58
N HIS A 166 12.36 -8.65 8.02
CA HIS A 166 12.91 -7.93 9.16
C HIS A 166 12.24 -8.29 10.48
N VAL A 167 13.00 -8.16 11.57
CA VAL A 167 12.50 -8.14 12.94
C VAL A 167 13.08 -6.92 13.63
N GLU A 168 12.22 -6.04 14.12
CA GLU A 168 12.62 -4.86 14.88
C GLU A 168 12.43 -5.13 16.37
N ILE A 169 13.50 -4.96 17.15
CA ILE A 169 13.46 -4.97 18.62
C ILE A 169 13.39 -3.51 19.06
N ILE A 170 12.29 -3.11 19.70
CA ILE A 170 12.06 -1.76 20.20
C ILE A 170 12.41 -1.72 21.68
N LEU A 171 13.29 -0.78 22.05
CA LEU A 171 13.82 -0.62 23.40
C LEU A 171 13.30 0.69 24.02
N ASP A 172 12.58 0.57 25.13
CA ASP A 172 12.07 1.72 25.89
C ASP A 172 11.90 1.37 27.37
N ALA A 173 12.85 1.82 28.19
CA ALA A 173 12.84 1.61 29.64
C ALA A 173 11.71 2.38 30.36
N SER A 174 11.13 3.39 29.72
CA SER A 174 10.01 4.17 30.26
C SER A 174 8.64 3.61 29.89
N GLY A 175 8.61 2.70 28.91
CA GLY A 175 7.40 2.10 28.36
C GLY A 175 6.74 1.10 29.31
N THR A 176 5.49 0.75 29.02
CA THR A 176 4.67 -0.11 29.88
C THR A 176 5.23 -1.52 30.04
N ILE A 177 5.78 -2.09 28.96
CA ILE A 177 6.36 -3.43 28.90
C ILE A 177 7.86 -3.35 29.15
N GLY A 178 8.55 -2.41 28.50
CA GLY A 178 10.02 -2.33 28.55
C GLY A 178 10.55 -2.10 29.97
N ARG A 179 9.86 -1.31 30.80
CA ARG A 179 10.24 -1.14 32.23
C ARG A 179 10.23 -2.42 33.06
N GLN A 180 9.51 -3.46 32.60
CA GLN A 180 9.43 -4.77 33.26
C GLN A 180 10.41 -5.79 32.64
N ASP A 181 10.95 -5.49 31.45
CA ASP A 181 11.91 -6.35 30.76
C ASP A 181 13.35 -6.04 31.18
N GLN A 182 14.16 -7.07 31.36
CA GLN A 182 15.55 -6.91 31.80
C GLN A 182 16.44 -6.15 30.82
N ALA A 183 16.15 -6.21 29.52
CA ALA A 183 16.87 -5.52 28.46
C ALA A 183 16.11 -4.28 27.96
N ASN A 184 15.04 -3.87 28.65
CA ASN A 184 14.15 -2.79 28.26
C ASN A 184 13.40 -3.03 26.93
N ILE A 185 13.18 -4.28 26.52
CA ILE A 185 12.40 -4.58 25.31
C ILE A 185 10.94 -4.19 25.53
N GLN A 186 10.51 -3.15 24.84
CA GLN A 186 9.13 -2.66 24.86
C GLN A 186 8.27 -3.41 23.85
N ASP A 187 8.81 -3.74 22.69
CA ASP A 187 8.10 -4.51 21.67
C ASP A 187 9.07 -5.24 20.74
N VAL A 188 8.59 -6.29 20.09
CA VAL A 188 9.28 -6.93 18.97
C VAL A 188 8.28 -6.98 17.82
N GLN A 189 8.65 -6.36 16.70
CA GLN A 189 7.82 -6.23 15.51
C GLN A 189 8.38 -7.15 14.42
N VAL A 190 7.58 -8.12 13.99
CA VAL A 190 7.96 -9.07 12.94
C VAL A 190 7.32 -8.66 11.61
N GLU A 191 8.15 -8.57 10.57
CA GLU A 191 7.67 -8.32 9.21
C GLU A 191 7.05 -9.59 8.61
N ASN A 192 5.91 -9.40 7.93
CA ASN A 192 5.15 -10.44 7.24
C ASN A 192 5.20 -10.24 5.72
N THR A 193 4.98 -11.32 4.98
CA THR A 193 4.83 -11.29 3.52
C THR A 193 3.41 -10.89 3.07
N ASN A 194 2.63 -10.21 3.90
CA ASN A 194 1.27 -9.84 3.55
C ASN A 194 1.26 -8.78 2.44
N CYS A 195 0.24 -8.83 1.59
CA CYS A 195 -0.11 -7.76 0.68
C CYS A 195 -1.58 -7.40 0.83
N THR A 196 -1.94 -6.16 0.49
CA THR A 196 -3.32 -5.68 0.56
C THR A 196 -3.91 -5.59 -0.83
N ILE A 197 -5.10 -6.16 -1.02
CA ILE A 197 -5.92 -5.97 -2.19
C ILE A 197 -7.12 -5.13 -1.76
N ILE A 198 -7.18 -3.88 -2.24
CA ILE A 198 -8.35 -3.04 -2.07
C ILE A 198 -9.34 -3.41 -3.17
N GLU A 199 -10.45 -4.04 -2.80
CA GLU A 199 -11.53 -4.36 -3.70
C GLU A 199 -12.41 -3.11 -3.85
N PHE A 200 -12.24 -2.43 -4.99
CA PHE A 200 -12.90 -1.19 -5.38
C PHE A 200 -14.27 -1.44 -6.05
N THR A 201 -14.98 -2.45 -5.54
CA THR A 201 -16.35 -2.76 -5.93
C THR A 201 -17.20 -2.49 -4.70
N PRO A 202 -17.93 -1.36 -4.63
CA PRO A 202 -18.64 -1.01 -3.41
C PRO A 202 -19.75 -2.03 -3.13
N THR A 203 -19.96 -2.35 -1.86
CA THR A 203 -20.98 -3.31 -1.45
C THR A 203 -22.38 -2.69 -1.40
N SER A 204 -22.42 -1.37 -1.35
CA SER A 204 -23.65 -0.58 -1.48
C SER A 204 -24.13 -0.49 -2.94
N ASN A 205 -25.44 -0.25 -3.14
CA ASN A 205 -26.01 0.00 -4.47
C ASN A 205 -25.12 1.01 -5.24
N MET A 206 -24.81 0.70 -6.50
CA MET A 206 -23.91 1.44 -7.42
C MET A 206 -24.43 2.83 -7.83
N SER A 207 -24.93 3.60 -6.87
CA SER A 207 -25.30 5.01 -7.04
C SER A 207 -24.05 5.86 -7.23
N THR A 208 -24.21 6.98 -7.94
CA THR A 208 -23.13 7.96 -8.10
C THR A 208 -22.55 8.41 -6.76
N ASN A 209 -23.38 8.63 -5.74
CA ASN A 209 -22.92 9.05 -4.42
C ASN A 209 -22.06 7.99 -3.72
N ALA A 210 -22.43 6.71 -3.81
CA ALA A 210 -21.63 5.61 -3.24
C ALA A 210 -20.24 5.53 -3.90
N LYS A 211 -20.17 5.71 -5.22
CA LYS A 211 -18.88 5.74 -5.95
C LYS A 211 -18.04 6.97 -5.60
N LEU A 212 -18.64 8.15 -5.44
CA LEU A 212 -17.91 9.33 -4.97
C LEU A 212 -17.32 9.12 -3.57
N THR A 213 -18.06 8.49 -2.65
CA THR A 213 -17.54 8.11 -1.34
C THR A 213 -16.37 7.13 -1.45
N SER A 214 -16.48 6.14 -2.34
CA SER A 214 -15.40 5.17 -2.60
C SER A 214 -14.14 5.85 -3.13
N TYR A 215 -14.26 6.79 -4.07
CA TYR A 215 -13.13 7.58 -4.57
C TYR A 215 -12.49 8.43 -3.48
N LYS A 216 -13.28 9.04 -2.60
CA LYS A 216 -12.76 9.81 -1.45
C LYS A 216 -11.98 8.92 -0.50
N THR A 217 -12.50 7.75 -0.16
CA THR A 217 -11.76 6.78 0.66
C THR A 217 -10.47 6.34 -0.02
N LEU A 218 -10.50 6.06 -1.33
CA LEU A 218 -9.29 5.68 -2.07
C LEU A 218 -8.26 6.82 -2.09
N MET A 219 -8.70 8.07 -2.23
CA MET A 219 -7.84 9.24 -2.14
C MET A 219 -7.16 9.34 -0.77
N GLU A 220 -7.90 9.09 0.33
CA GLU A 220 -7.31 9.04 1.67
C GLU A 220 -6.28 7.90 1.82
N VAL A 221 -6.51 6.75 1.18
CA VAL A 221 -5.54 5.65 1.15
C VAL A 221 -4.27 6.07 0.42
N MET A 222 -4.40 6.60 -0.79
CA MET A 222 -3.26 7.01 -1.63
C MET A 222 -2.45 8.13 -0.97
N ASN A 223 -3.13 9.07 -0.31
CA ASN A 223 -2.49 10.16 0.44
C ASN A 223 -1.97 9.72 1.82
N ARG A 224 -2.18 8.45 2.21
CA ARG A 224 -1.84 7.90 3.53
C ARG A 224 -2.49 8.64 4.72
N THR A 225 -3.63 9.29 4.49
CA THR A 225 -4.42 10.03 5.50
C THR A 225 -5.63 9.24 6.00
N ILE A 226 -5.83 8.01 5.54
CA ILE A 226 -6.92 7.16 6.01
C ILE A 226 -6.77 6.82 7.50
N HIS A 227 -7.88 6.93 8.22
CA HIS A 227 -7.98 6.54 9.61
C HIS A 227 -9.10 5.52 9.79
N GLY A 228 -8.78 4.42 10.47
CA GLY A 228 -9.74 3.48 11.01
C GLY A 228 -10.02 3.79 12.48
N THR A 229 -10.72 2.87 13.13
CA THR A 229 -11.08 2.94 14.54
C THR A 229 -10.41 1.81 15.33
N GLN A 230 -9.96 2.13 16.54
CA GLN A 230 -9.44 1.14 17.48
C GLN A 230 -10.19 1.29 18.81
N LYS A 231 -10.87 0.23 19.23
CA LYS A 231 -11.51 0.15 20.53
C LYS A 231 -10.47 -0.24 21.58
N SER A 232 -10.37 0.56 22.65
CA SER A 232 -9.54 0.31 23.82
C SER A 232 -10.43 0.43 25.06
N GLY A 233 -10.99 -0.69 25.51
CA GLY A 233 -12.03 -0.70 26.55
C GLY A 233 -13.29 0.03 26.07
N HIS A 234 -13.72 1.06 26.82
CA HIS A 234 -14.88 1.89 26.47
C HIS A 234 -14.56 3.08 25.55
N GLN A 235 -13.29 3.31 25.19
CA GLN A 235 -12.89 4.42 24.33
C GLN A 235 -12.60 3.94 22.90
N THR A 236 -13.07 4.70 21.91
CA THR A 236 -12.70 4.53 20.50
C THR A 236 -11.70 5.61 20.12
N LYS A 237 -10.52 5.22 19.64
CA LYS A 237 -9.47 6.12 19.16
C LYS A 237 -9.28 5.94 17.65
N ALA A 238 -8.82 6.98 16.96
CA ALA A 238 -8.43 6.90 15.56
C ALA A 238 -7.15 6.06 15.42
N LYS A 239 -7.13 5.15 14.44
CA LYS A 239 -5.99 4.30 14.08
C LYS A 239 -5.49 4.70 12.70
N GLY A 240 -4.28 5.23 12.61
CA GLY A 240 -3.64 5.59 11.33
C GLY A 240 -2.80 4.45 10.74
N LEU A 241 -2.20 4.72 9.58
CA LEU A 241 -1.22 3.84 8.96
C LEU A 241 0.14 3.91 9.69
N ARG A 242 0.85 2.79 9.77
CA ARG A 242 2.24 2.74 10.23
C ARG A 242 3.10 3.49 9.22
N HIS A 243 3.93 4.41 9.72
CA HIS A 243 4.85 5.19 8.90
C HIS A 243 6.05 4.32 8.49
N ASN A 244 6.66 4.69 7.36
CA ASN A 244 7.99 4.18 7.03
C ASN A 244 8.96 4.61 8.12
N GLN A 245 9.94 3.76 8.40
CA GLN A 245 10.93 4.00 9.44
C GLN A 245 12.32 3.97 8.82
N THR A 246 13.15 4.92 9.21
CA THR A 246 14.55 5.03 8.77
C THR A 246 15.46 4.70 9.94
N PHE A 247 16.41 3.82 9.68
CA PHE A 247 17.45 3.36 10.59
C PHE A 247 18.80 3.78 10.03
N THR A 248 19.85 3.64 10.83
CA THR A 248 21.25 3.73 10.41
C THR A 248 21.78 2.31 10.22
N ASP A 249 22.20 1.95 9.01
CA ASP A 249 22.80 0.64 8.73
C ASP A 249 24.19 0.48 9.38
N VAL A 250 24.76 -0.71 9.23
CA VAL A 250 26.08 -1.04 9.79
C VAL A 250 27.21 -0.16 9.25
N GLU A 251 27.07 0.38 8.03
CA GLU A 251 28.03 1.27 7.37
C GLU A 251 27.77 2.75 7.67
N GLY A 252 26.68 3.07 8.36
CA GLY A 252 26.30 4.44 8.73
C GLY A 252 25.35 5.15 7.76
N ASN A 253 24.78 4.45 6.77
CA ASN A 253 23.85 5.02 5.80
C ASN A 253 22.38 4.87 6.23
N ASP A 254 21.49 5.58 5.56
CA ASP A 254 20.05 5.48 5.78
C ASP A 254 19.51 4.12 5.29
N TYR A 255 18.85 3.39 6.20
CA TYR A 255 18.17 2.13 5.93
C TYR A 255 16.67 2.28 6.19
N THR A 256 15.89 2.44 5.12
CA THR A 256 14.44 2.67 5.23
C THR A 256 13.65 1.37 5.04
N ILE A 257 12.82 1.05 6.02
CA ILE A 257 11.81 -0.02 5.93
C ILE A 257 10.41 0.58 5.75
N GLN A 258 9.57 -0.14 5.02
CA GLN A 258 8.21 0.29 4.72
C GLN A 258 7.26 -0.06 5.88
N GLY A 259 6.41 0.87 6.26
CA GLY A 259 5.46 0.70 7.37
C GLY A 259 4.23 -0.13 6.98
N THR A 260 3.85 -0.11 5.70
CA THR A 260 2.62 -0.78 5.21
C THR A 260 2.93 -1.84 4.17
N THR A 261 1.98 -2.76 4.00
CA THR A 261 2.01 -3.78 2.95
C THR A 261 2.07 -3.15 1.56
N PRO A 262 2.61 -3.86 0.55
CA PRO A 262 2.30 -3.55 -0.85
C PRO A 262 0.78 -3.54 -1.07
N CYS A 263 0.28 -2.54 -1.79
CA CYS A 263 -1.15 -2.35 -2.03
C CYS A 263 -1.47 -2.51 -3.52
N TYR A 264 -2.50 -3.30 -3.81
CA TYR A 264 -3.05 -3.54 -5.14
C TYR A 264 -4.51 -3.11 -5.16
N ILE A 265 -4.97 -2.59 -6.30
CA ILE A 265 -6.38 -2.20 -6.45
C ILE A 265 -7.04 -3.14 -7.44
N SER A 266 -8.15 -3.75 -7.04
CA SER A 266 -8.99 -4.60 -7.87
C SER A 266 -10.31 -3.88 -8.11
N HIS A 267 -10.77 -3.76 -9.35
CA HIS A 267 -12.12 -3.29 -9.66
C HIS A 267 -12.78 -4.31 -10.60
N ARG A 268 -13.98 -4.79 -10.25
CA ARG A 268 -14.69 -5.86 -11.00
C ARG A 268 -15.99 -5.35 -11.61
N ASN A 269 -15.90 -4.33 -12.45
CA ASN A 269 -17.07 -3.61 -12.98
C ASN A 269 -17.23 -3.71 -14.51
N SER A 270 -16.66 -4.74 -15.15
CA SER A 270 -16.63 -4.86 -16.63
C SER A 270 -17.99 -4.94 -17.31
N MET A 271 -19.04 -5.35 -16.60
CA MET A 271 -20.42 -5.45 -17.12
C MET A 271 -21.32 -4.29 -16.67
N GLN A 272 -20.81 -3.36 -15.87
CA GLN A 272 -21.61 -2.27 -15.29
C GLN A 272 -21.41 -0.97 -16.07
N THR A 273 -22.47 -0.15 -16.10
CA THR A 273 -22.42 1.21 -16.63
C THR A 273 -22.64 2.22 -15.52
N SER A 274 -22.23 3.46 -15.74
CA SER A 274 -22.20 4.50 -14.72
C SER A 274 -23.05 5.70 -15.11
N GLU A 275 -23.85 6.19 -14.16
CA GLU A 275 -24.60 7.44 -14.33
C GLU A 275 -23.72 8.69 -14.26
N MET A 276 -22.44 8.55 -13.89
CA MET A 276 -21.48 9.64 -13.77
C MET A 276 -21.18 10.31 -15.11
N MET A 277 -21.27 9.57 -16.22
CA MET A 277 -21.01 10.07 -17.57
C MET A 277 -21.92 9.39 -18.60
N ARG A 278 -22.51 10.19 -19.49
CA ARG A 278 -23.35 9.72 -20.61
C ARG A 278 -22.86 10.32 -21.91
N ASN A 279 -22.94 9.57 -23.00
CA ASN A 279 -22.67 10.12 -24.34
C ASN A 279 -23.85 10.99 -24.85
N ALA A 280 -23.73 11.54 -26.06
CA ALA A 280 -24.69 12.47 -26.66
C ALA A 280 -26.05 11.81 -26.92
N GLU A 281 -26.05 10.48 -27.06
CA GLU A 281 -27.23 9.64 -27.27
C GLU A 281 -27.88 9.24 -25.94
N GLY A 282 -27.33 9.67 -24.79
CA GLY A 282 -27.83 9.35 -23.46
C GLY A 282 -27.37 7.99 -22.92
N THR A 283 -26.47 7.29 -23.63
CA THR A 283 -25.93 5.99 -23.22
C THR A 283 -24.89 6.16 -22.11
N TYR A 284 -25.04 5.38 -21.04
CA TYR A 284 -24.12 5.39 -19.90
C TYR A 284 -22.74 4.82 -20.26
N ALA A 285 -21.69 5.49 -19.76
CA ALA A 285 -20.32 5.03 -19.93
C ALA A 285 -20.03 3.74 -19.12
N PRO A 286 -19.16 2.84 -19.60
CA PRO A 286 -18.73 1.67 -18.84
C PRO A 286 -18.03 2.06 -17.53
N GLN A 287 -18.46 1.46 -16.42
CA GLN A 287 -17.96 1.76 -15.08
C GLN A 287 -16.47 1.41 -14.94
N ASP A 288 -16.04 0.31 -15.58
CA ASP A 288 -14.65 -0.15 -15.57
C ASP A 288 -13.67 0.90 -16.15
N ILE A 289 -14.06 1.57 -17.23
CA ILE A 289 -13.27 2.64 -17.84
C ILE A 289 -13.20 3.84 -16.91
N ILE A 290 -14.33 4.24 -16.33
CA ILE A 290 -14.38 5.37 -15.38
C ILE A 290 -13.50 5.07 -14.16
N ASP A 291 -13.62 3.88 -13.58
CA ASP A 291 -12.81 3.47 -12.42
C ASP A 291 -11.32 3.47 -12.75
N THR A 292 -10.94 2.91 -13.89
CA THR A 292 -9.53 2.87 -14.30
C THR A 292 -8.93 4.27 -14.41
N VAL A 293 -9.64 5.19 -15.07
CA VAL A 293 -9.20 6.59 -15.21
C VAL A 293 -9.13 7.27 -13.85
N MET A 294 -10.14 7.08 -13.01
CA MET A 294 -10.21 7.71 -11.69
C MET A 294 -9.14 7.20 -10.73
N ILE A 295 -8.92 5.89 -10.66
CA ILE A 295 -7.86 5.28 -9.83
C ILE A 295 -6.49 5.83 -10.25
N ALA A 296 -6.22 5.89 -11.56
CA ALA A 296 -4.96 6.44 -12.07
C ALA A 296 -4.80 7.93 -11.79
N LEU A 297 -5.89 8.71 -11.90
CA LEU A 297 -5.89 10.13 -11.57
C LEU A 297 -5.60 10.35 -10.08
N LEU A 298 -6.25 9.59 -9.19
CA LEU A 298 -6.06 9.67 -7.73
C LEU A 298 -4.64 9.27 -7.32
N ASP A 299 -4.09 8.20 -7.91
CA ASP A 299 -2.69 7.81 -7.69
C ASP A 299 -1.72 8.94 -8.09
N THR A 300 -1.94 9.54 -9.27
CA THR A 300 -1.12 10.66 -9.77
C THR A 300 -1.23 11.88 -8.86
N ALA A 301 -2.43 12.18 -8.37
CA ALA A 301 -2.68 13.28 -7.45
C ALA A 301 -1.96 13.12 -6.09
N SER A 302 -1.75 11.88 -5.64
CA SER A 302 -1.08 11.60 -4.36
C SER A 302 0.42 11.87 -4.37
N GLN A 303 1.06 11.72 -5.54
CA GLN A 303 2.51 11.83 -5.72
C GLN A 303 3.33 10.90 -4.79
N GLN A 304 2.72 9.82 -4.28
CA GLN A 304 3.36 8.89 -3.33
C GLN A 304 3.99 7.65 -3.98
N SER A 305 3.62 7.32 -5.22
CA SER A 305 4.07 6.09 -5.89
C SER A 305 4.54 6.36 -7.32
N GLU A 306 5.65 5.73 -7.69
CA GLU A 306 6.14 5.73 -9.08
C GLU A 306 5.30 4.82 -9.99
N SER A 307 4.69 3.76 -9.43
CA SER A 307 3.85 2.86 -10.20
C SER A 307 2.56 2.46 -9.50
N LEU A 308 1.48 2.43 -10.28
CA LEU A 308 0.16 2.00 -9.86
C LEU A 308 -0.05 0.53 -10.26
N HIS A 309 -0.52 -0.29 -9.34
CA HIS A 309 -0.76 -1.72 -9.57
C HIS A 309 -2.25 -2.03 -9.55
N ILE A 310 -2.82 -2.36 -10.72
CA ILE A 310 -4.21 -2.75 -10.86
C ILE A 310 -4.29 -4.26 -11.07
N LEU A 311 -5.00 -4.93 -10.17
CA LEU A 311 -5.22 -6.36 -10.21
C LEU A 311 -6.31 -6.71 -11.24
N GLN A 312 -6.07 -7.74 -12.03
CA GLN A 312 -7.01 -8.30 -13.00
C GLN A 312 -7.14 -9.81 -12.77
N PRO A 313 -8.34 -10.39 -13.00
CA PRO A 313 -8.53 -11.83 -12.87
C PRO A 313 -7.68 -12.57 -13.91
N ALA A 314 -7.06 -13.67 -13.50
CA ALA A 314 -6.20 -14.43 -14.41
C ALA A 314 -6.95 -15.18 -15.53
N SER A 315 -8.28 -15.28 -15.45
CA SER A 315 -9.14 -15.78 -16.53
C SER A 315 -9.31 -14.80 -17.70
N LYS A 316 -8.70 -13.60 -17.65
CA LYS A 316 -8.82 -12.57 -18.68
C LYS A 316 -8.14 -13.03 -19.98
N MET A 317 -8.87 -12.98 -21.10
CA MET A 317 -8.38 -13.45 -22.40
C MET A 317 -7.29 -12.52 -22.97
N ALA A 318 -6.43 -13.04 -23.84
CA ALA A 318 -5.33 -12.26 -24.44
C ALA A 318 -5.79 -11.00 -25.19
N SER A 319 -6.97 -11.04 -25.83
CA SER A 319 -7.60 -9.87 -26.46
C SER A 319 -7.91 -8.77 -25.45
N ASP A 320 -8.38 -9.15 -24.27
CA ASP A 320 -8.81 -8.23 -23.22
C ASP A 320 -7.58 -7.59 -22.55
N ILE A 321 -6.47 -8.34 -22.49
CA ILE A 321 -5.16 -7.82 -22.04
C ILE A 321 -4.67 -6.72 -23.00
N ALA A 322 -4.72 -6.94 -24.32
CA ALA A 322 -4.28 -5.96 -25.31
C ALA A 322 -5.11 -4.66 -25.26
N THR A 323 -6.44 -4.78 -25.10
CA THR A 323 -7.33 -3.62 -24.94
C THR A 323 -7.02 -2.86 -23.66
N THR A 324 -6.85 -3.57 -22.53
CA THR A 324 -6.51 -2.94 -21.24
C THR A 324 -5.16 -2.22 -21.31
N ASN A 325 -4.18 -2.82 -21.98
CA ASN A 325 -2.86 -2.20 -22.19
C ASN A 325 -2.96 -0.91 -23.01
N SER A 326 -3.81 -0.90 -24.03
CA SER A 326 -4.05 0.30 -24.85
C SER A 326 -4.74 1.40 -24.06
N LEU A 327 -5.68 1.03 -23.17
CA LEU A 327 -6.32 1.95 -22.23
C LEU A 327 -5.29 2.57 -21.28
N TYR A 328 -4.45 1.76 -20.63
CA TYR A 328 -3.44 2.26 -19.68
C TYR A 328 -2.46 3.25 -20.34
N ARG A 329 -1.97 2.95 -21.55
CA ARG A 329 -1.09 3.87 -22.28
C ARG A 329 -1.72 5.21 -22.58
N LYS A 330 -3.02 5.26 -22.88
CA LYS A 330 -3.72 6.52 -23.11
C LYS A 330 -3.90 7.29 -21.81
N ILE A 331 -4.24 6.60 -20.72
CA ILE A 331 -4.34 7.20 -19.40
C ILE A 331 -2.99 7.79 -18.98
N GLU A 332 -1.89 7.05 -19.11
CA GLU A 332 -0.54 7.54 -18.82
C GLU A 332 -0.19 8.81 -19.58
N LYS A 333 -0.52 8.88 -20.88
CA LYS A 333 -0.29 10.07 -21.70
C LYS A 333 -1.09 11.28 -21.21
N ILE A 334 -2.37 11.10 -20.88
CA ILE A 334 -3.23 12.19 -20.41
C ILE A 334 -2.75 12.70 -19.05
N LEU A 335 -2.35 11.79 -18.18
CA LEU A 335 -1.90 12.09 -16.83
C LEU A 335 -0.41 12.49 -16.75
N ASN A 336 0.28 12.59 -17.90
CA ASN A 336 1.71 12.86 -18.00
C ASN A 336 2.57 11.94 -17.12
N ARG A 337 2.18 10.67 -17.01
CA ARG A 337 2.94 9.67 -16.26
C ARG A 337 4.02 9.05 -17.12
N GLN A 338 5.05 8.49 -16.47
CA GLN A 338 6.03 7.65 -17.15
C GLN A 338 5.34 6.47 -17.84
N ALA A 339 5.83 6.11 -19.03
CA ALA A 339 5.30 4.99 -19.80
C ALA A 339 5.46 3.67 -19.03
N ASN A 340 4.39 2.87 -18.99
CA ASN A 340 4.28 1.62 -18.22
C ASN A 340 4.37 1.80 -16.69
N SER A 341 3.99 2.97 -16.17
CA SER A 341 3.83 3.20 -14.73
C SER A 341 2.51 2.62 -14.19
N ILE A 342 1.50 2.41 -15.03
CA ILE A 342 0.28 1.68 -14.67
C ILE A 342 0.49 0.21 -15.04
N LYS A 343 0.61 -0.65 -14.04
CA LYS A 343 0.95 -2.06 -14.17
C LYS A 343 -0.29 -2.93 -13.97
N MET A 344 -0.54 -3.79 -14.96
CA MET A 344 -1.50 -4.89 -14.80
C MET A 344 -0.84 -5.99 -13.97
N VAL A 345 -1.52 -6.39 -12.90
CA VAL A 345 -1.13 -7.53 -12.06
C VAL A 345 -2.16 -8.62 -12.22
N LEU A 346 -1.75 -9.82 -12.64
CA LEU A 346 -2.66 -10.97 -12.68
C LEU A 346 -2.72 -11.62 -11.31
N SER A 347 -3.94 -11.89 -10.82
CA SER A 347 -4.14 -12.68 -9.60
C SER A 347 -3.53 -14.08 -9.76
N ASN A 348 -2.98 -14.65 -8.69
CA ASN A 348 -2.59 -16.06 -8.72
C ASN A 348 -3.85 -16.94 -8.83
N HIS A 349 -3.79 -18.00 -9.66
CA HIS A 349 -4.84 -19.00 -9.80
C HIS A 349 -4.94 -19.90 -8.58
#